data_AF-A0A2G8RJN5-F1
#
_entry.id   AF-A0A2G8RJN5-F1
#
_cell.length_a   1.000
_cell.length_b   1.000
_cell.length_c   1.000
_cell.angle_alpha   90.00
_cell.angle_beta   90.00
_cell.angle_gamma   90.00
#
_symmetry.space_group_name_H-M   'P 1'
#
loop_
_entity.id
_entity.type
_entity.pdbx_description
1 polymer ?
#
loop_
_entity_poly.entity_id
_entity_poly.type
_entity_poly.pdbx_seq_one_letter_code
_entity_poly.pdbx_strand_id
1 'polypeptide(L)'
;MPQVILIILGAGIMVYYFFKALDFVFLALPHVAIVLIILIAAFFIFLKNAERKSAERKRREILRDADAHSTPFKYKIGRHGNETLAIRYGIANMETETIPYFYYAKGGVKKRNPDRDKIRWKDANTIRLKKLRKLDESKYEVQISDFRNRKAVAIIEVGTDYVKTFYPIDEGWFNIHRGLEEALKGNRSMSLKELARFHIEKTVSSH
;
A
#
# COMPACT_ATOMS: atom_id res chain seq x y z
N MET A 1 2.45 -48.56 70.06
CA MET A 1 3.50 -48.76 69.05
C MET A 1 3.06 -48.55 67.59
N PRO A 2 1.92 -49.06 67.08
CA PRO A 2 1.56 -48.90 65.65
C PRO A 2 1.27 -47.45 65.22
N GLN A 3 0.73 -46.61 66.09
CA GLN A 3 0.45 -45.19 65.79
C GLN A 3 1.73 -44.36 65.57
N VAL A 4 2.82 -44.65 66.30
CA VAL A 4 4.09 -43.93 66.17
C VAL A 4 4.74 -44.23 64.81
N ILE A 5 4.66 -45.48 64.34
CA ILE A 5 5.18 -45.91 63.04
C ILE A 5 4.41 -45.22 61.89
N LEU A 6 3.08 -45.11 62.00
CA LEU A 6 2.24 -44.41 61.02
C LEU A 6 2.56 -42.92 60.92
N ILE A 7 2.84 -42.25 62.04
CA ILE A 7 3.22 -40.84 62.07
C ILE A 7 4.59 -40.63 61.41
N ILE A 8 5.57 -41.49 61.71
CA ILE A 8 6.91 -41.42 61.10
C ILE A 8 6.84 -41.67 59.59
N LEU A 9 6.04 -42.66 59.15
CA LEU A 9 5.86 -42.96 57.74
C LEU A 9 5.17 -41.80 56.99
N GLY A 10 4.12 -41.23 57.59
CA GLY A 10 3.41 -40.07 57.05
C GLY A 10 4.32 -38.84 56.94
N ALA A 11 5.13 -38.57 57.95
CA ALA A 11 6.11 -37.48 57.93
C ALA A 11 7.18 -37.70 56.84
N GLY A 12 7.68 -38.93 56.68
CA GLY A 12 8.66 -39.27 55.63
C GLY A 12 8.11 -39.06 54.22
N ILE A 13 6.86 -39.43 53.97
CA ILE A 13 6.19 -39.22 52.67
C ILE A 13 6.01 -37.72 52.40
N MET A 14 5.60 -36.94 53.40
CA MET A 14 5.44 -35.49 53.27
C MET A 14 6.77 -34.80 52.93
N VAL A 15 7.86 -35.20 53.60
CA VAL A 15 9.21 -34.68 53.33
C VAL A 15 9.68 -35.05 51.92
N TYR A 16 9.42 -36.28 51.47
CA TYR A 16 9.76 -36.72 50.11
C TYR A 16 9.07 -35.88 49.03
N TYR A 17 7.75 -35.66 49.15
CA TYR A 17 7.01 -34.84 48.19
C TYR A 17 7.41 -33.37 48.23
N PHE A 18 7.80 -32.86 49.40
CA PHE A 18 8.35 -31.51 49.52
C PHE A 18 9.64 -31.34 48.72
N PHE A 19 10.61 -32.25 48.85
CA PHE A 19 11.86 -32.20 48.08
C PHE A 19 11.62 -32.40 46.57
N LYS A 20 10.71 -33.30 46.18
CA LYS A 20 10.29 -33.45 44.77
C LYS A 20 9.72 -32.16 44.18
N ALA A 21 8.90 -31.44 44.94
CA ALA A 21 8.34 -30.16 44.50
C ALA A 21 9.44 -29.09 44.38
N LEU A 22 10.39 -29.07 45.31
CA LEU A 22 11.55 -28.17 45.30
C LEU A 22 12.41 -28.39 44.05
N ASP A 23 12.73 -29.65 43.73
CA ASP A 23 13.53 -30.01 42.54
C ASP A 23 12.83 -29.59 41.24
N PHE A 24 11.51 -29.76 41.17
CA PHE A 24 10.72 -29.32 40.02
C PHE A 24 10.79 -27.79 39.82
N VAL A 25 10.71 -27.02 40.91
CA VAL A 25 10.84 -25.55 40.86
C VAL A 25 12.23 -25.14 40.37
N PHE A 26 13.29 -25.77 40.89
CA PHE A 26 14.66 -25.50 40.45
C PHE A 26 14.91 -25.88 38.99
N LEU A 27 14.27 -26.96 38.51
CA LEU A 27 14.35 -27.36 37.11
C LEU A 27 13.59 -26.39 36.17
N ALA A 28 12.46 -25.83 36.63
CA ALA A 28 11.64 -24.92 35.84
C ALA A 28 12.21 -23.48 35.77
N LEU A 29 12.84 -22.99 36.85
CA LEU A 29 13.44 -21.66 36.95
C LEU A 29 14.31 -21.22 35.75
N PRO A 30 15.29 -22.02 35.26
CA PRO A 30 16.11 -21.62 34.11
C PRO A 30 15.30 -21.50 32.81
N HIS A 31 14.27 -22.33 32.64
CA HIS A 31 13.39 -22.26 31.47
C HIS A 31 12.56 -20.97 31.49
N VAL A 32 12.04 -20.58 32.66
CA VAL A 32 11.32 -19.31 32.84
C VAL A 32 12.25 -18.13 32.55
N ALA A 33 13.50 -18.17 33.03
CA ALA A 33 14.49 -17.13 32.76
C ALA A 33 14.82 -17.01 31.25
N ILE A 34 14.99 -18.13 30.56
CA ILE A 34 15.23 -18.15 29.10
C ILE A 34 14.05 -17.53 28.34
N VAL A 35 12.82 -17.93 28.68
CA VAL A 35 11.61 -17.38 28.06
C VAL A 35 11.53 -15.87 28.29
N LEU A 36 11.83 -15.40 29.50
CA LEU A 36 11.83 -13.97 29.82
C LEU A 36 12.87 -13.21 28.99
N ILE A 37 14.09 -13.75 28.82
CA ILE A 37 15.13 -13.15 27.98
C ILE A 37 14.68 -13.06 26.52
N ILE A 38 14.05 -14.11 25.98
CA ILE A 38 13.53 -14.12 24.60
C ILE A 38 12.45 -13.05 24.42
N LEU A 39 11.53 -12.93 25.38
CA LEU A 39 10.47 -11.92 25.35
C LEU A 39 11.04 -10.50 25.40
N ILE A 40 12.02 -10.25 26.27
CA ILE A 40 12.71 -8.96 26.37
C ILE A 40 13.42 -8.63 25.04
N ALA A 41 14.14 -9.59 24.46
CA ALA A 41 14.82 -9.40 23.17
C ALA A 41 13.82 -9.11 22.03
N ALA A 42 12.72 -9.87 21.96
CA ALA A 42 11.66 -9.66 20.98
C ALA A 42 11.01 -8.28 21.12
N PHE A 43 10.80 -7.82 22.36
CA PHE A 43 10.28 -6.49 22.66
C PHE A 43 11.22 -5.38 22.17
N PHE A 44 12.53 -5.48 22.43
CA PHE A 44 13.50 -4.51 21.91
C PHE A 44 13.58 -4.50 20.38
N ILE A 45 13.51 -5.66 19.72
CA ILE A 45 13.43 -5.75 18.26
C ILE A 45 12.17 -5.06 17.73
N PHE A 46 11.04 -5.29 18.39
CA PHE A 46 9.77 -4.65 18.04
C PHE A 46 9.86 -3.12 18.15
N LEU A 47 10.39 -2.59 19.26
CA LEU A 47 10.58 -1.16 19.47
C LEU A 47 11.46 -0.54 18.38
N LYS A 48 12.62 -1.15 18.09
CA LYS A 48 13.53 -0.68 17.04
C LYS A 48 12.87 -0.67 15.66
N ASN A 49 12.06 -1.68 15.36
CA ASN A 49 11.30 -1.75 14.11
C ASN A 49 10.20 -0.69 14.04
N ALA A 50 9.55 -0.37 15.17
CA ALA A 50 8.54 0.68 15.25
C ALA A 50 9.18 2.07 15.04
N GLU A 51 10.32 2.35 15.66
CA GLU A 51 11.08 3.59 15.46
C GLU A 51 11.50 3.75 13.99
N ARG A 52 12.10 2.71 13.40
CA ARG A 52 12.48 2.71 11.97
C ARG A 52 11.30 3.01 11.07
N LYS A 53 10.16 2.34 11.28
CA LYS A 53 8.93 2.58 10.50
C LYS A 53 8.44 4.02 10.66
N SER A 54 8.50 4.59 11.86
CA SER A 54 8.08 5.98 12.09
C SER A 54 9.02 6.99 11.43
N ALA A 55 10.34 6.75 11.48
CA ALA A 55 11.35 7.58 10.83
C ALA A 55 11.23 7.52 9.31
N GLU A 56 11.03 6.33 8.74
CA GLU A 56 10.78 6.15 7.30
C GLU A 56 9.50 6.86 6.85
N ARG A 57 8.43 6.79 7.65
CA ARG A 57 7.17 7.48 7.38
C ARG A 57 7.39 9.00 7.36
N LYS A 58 8.02 9.57 8.39
CA LYS A 58 8.35 11.01 8.44
C LYS A 58 9.21 11.44 7.26
N ARG A 59 10.24 10.66 6.92
CA ARG A 59 11.10 10.92 5.76
C ARG A 59 10.27 10.93 4.47
N ARG A 60 9.36 9.98 4.31
CA ARG A 60 8.48 9.89 3.13
C ARG A 60 7.52 11.07 3.06
N GLU A 61 6.96 11.51 4.18
CA GLU A 61 6.08 12.68 4.27
C GLU A 61 6.82 13.96 3.87
N ILE A 62 8.03 14.19 4.41
CA ILE A 62 8.89 15.32 4.03
C ILE A 62 9.20 15.32 2.52
N LEU A 63 9.57 14.15 1.98
CA LEU A 63 9.86 14.04 0.55
C LEU A 63 8.61 14.28 -0.31
N ARG A 64 7.45 13.79 0.10
CA ARG A 64 6.17 13.95 -0.61
C ARG A 64 5.72 15.42 -0.64
N ASP A 65 5.84 16.10 0.49
CA ASP A 65 5.30 17.45 0.69
C ASP A 65 6.23 18.56 0.19
N ALA A 66 7.46 18.21 -0.20
CA ALA A 66 8.35 19.13 -0.91
C ALA A 66 7.68 19.75 -2.15
N ASP A 67 7.97 21.03 -2.38
CA ASP A 67 7.39 21.81 -3.48
C ASP A 67 7.89 21.36 -4.85
N ALA A 68 9.12 20.85 -4.89
CA ALA A 68 9.74 20.25 -6.06
C ALA A 68 10.42 18.94 -5.66
N HIS A 69 10.40 17.98 -6.58
CA HIS A 69 11.00 16.66 -6.38
C HIS A 69 12.17 16.48 -7.32
N SER A 70 13.26 15.88 -6.82
CA SER A 70 14.35 15.40 -7.68
C SER A 70 13.98 14.10 -8.41
N THR A 71 13.21 13.23 -7.74
CA THR A 71 12.80 11.91 -8.21
C THR A 71 11.28 11.75 -8.22
N PRO A 72 10.70 10.91 -9.10
CA PRO A 72 9.26 10.71 -9.14
C PRO A 72 8.73 10.03 -7.87
N PHE A 73 7.62 10.54 -7.35
CA PHE A 73 6.91 9.99 -6.21
C PHE A 73 5.62 9.29 -6.65
N LYS A 74 5.26 8.21 -5.95
CA LYS A 74 4.04 7.42 -6.23
C LYS A 74 2.87 7.97 -5.42
N TYR A 75 1.85 8.44 -6.12
CA TYR A 75 0.60 8.93 -5.54
C TYR A 75 -0.54 7.95 -5.82
N LYS A 76 -1.54 7.96 -4.94
CA LYS A 76 -2.84 7.37 -5.20
C LYS A 76 -3.63 8.31 -6.11
N ILE A 77 -4.50 7.73 -6.93
CA ILE A 77 -5.38 8.47 -7.82
C ILE A 77 -6.70 7.73 -7.89
N GLY A 78 -7.79 8.47 -7.74
CA GLY A 78 -9.14 7.94 -7.88
C GLY A 78 -9.66 8.09 -9.30
N ARG A 79 -10.87 7.56 -9.52
CA ARG A 79 -11.56 7.63 -10.82
C ARG A 79 -11.61 9.05 -11.39
N HIS A 80 -11.97 10.04 -10.58
CA HIS A 80 -12.07 11.44 -11.03
C HIS A 80 -10.73 12.00 -11.55
N GLY A 81 -9.62 11.70 -10.86
CA GLY A 81 -8.28 12.07 -11.31
C GLY A 81 -7.92 11.39 -12.62
N ASN A 82 -8.24 10.10 -12.74
CA ASN A 82 -8.00 9.35 -13.98
C ASN A 82 -8.85 9.86 -15.16
N GLU A 83 -10.12 10.21 -14.93
CA GLU A 83 -11.01 10.77 -15.95
C GLU A 83 -10.48 12.11 -16.46
N THR A 84 -10.10 13.02 -15.55
CA THR A 84 -9.52 14.31 -15.94
C THR A 84 -8.18 14.17 -16.65
N LEU A 85 -7.35 13.20 -16.24
CA LEU A 85 -6.11 12.87 -16.93
C LEU A 85 -6.38 12.35 -18.37
N ALA A 86 -7.39 11.50 -18.54
CA ALA A 86 -7.80 10.99 -19.84
C ALA A 86 -8.37 12.10 -20.73
N ILE A 87 -9.30 12.90 -20.23
CA ILE A 87 -9.99 13.95 -21.01
C ILE A 87 -9.05 15.10 -21.37
N ARG A 88 -8.19 15.55 -20.45
CA ARG A 88 -7.36 16.76 -20.63
C ARG A 88 -6.01 16.47 -21.27
N TYR A 89 -5.52 15.24 -21.16
CA TYR A 89 -4.19 14.87 -21.64
C TYR A 89 -4.22 13.68 -22.59
N GLY A 90 -5.34 13.00 -22.80
CA GLY A 90 -5.37 11.77 -23.61
C GLY A 90 -4.57 10.63 -22.98
N ILE A 91 -4.45 10.62 -21.65
CA ILE A 91 -3.67 9.60 -20.91
C ILE A 91 -4.63 8.67 -20.18
N ALA A 92 -4.73 7.43 -20.66
CA ALA A 92 -5.46 6.37 -19.97
C ALA A 92 -4.56 5.66 -18.96
N ASN A 93 -4.74 5.96 -17.68
CA ASN A 93 -3.96 5.36 -16.60
C ASN A 93 -4.46 3.95 -16.24
N MET A 94 -3.77 2.92 -16.73
CA MET A 94 -4.16 1.51 -16.62
C MET A 94 -3.07 0.66 -15.98
N GLU A 95 -3.45 -0.35 -15.22
CA GLU A 95 -2.55 -1.36 -14.66
C GLU A 95 -2.99 -2.79 -15.08
N THR A 96 -2.02 -3.70 -15.14
CA THR A 96 -2.26 -5.12 -15.43
C THR A 96 -2.51 -5.90 -14.15
N GLU A 97 -3.56 -6.70 -14.15
CA GLU A 97 -3.91 -7.65 -13.10
C GLU A 97 -3.82 -9.08 -13.64
N THR A 98 -3.02 -9.91 -12.98
CA THR A 98 -2.86 -11.33 -13.33
C THR A 98 -3.89 -12.15 -12.55
N ILE A 99 -4.84 -12.75 -13.27
CA ILE A 99 -5.88 -13.62 -12.70
C ILE A 99 -5.35 -15.06 -12.69
N PRO A 100 -5.08 -15.65 -11.51
CA PRO A 100 -4.45 -16.96 -11.43
C PRO A 100 -5.40 -18.05 -11.93
N TYR A 101 -4.90 -18.93 -12.78
CA TYR A 101 -5.63 -20.10 -13.23
C TYR A 101 -5.32 -21.31 -12.36
N PHE A 102 -6.38 -21.93 -11.86
CA PHE A 102 -6.32 -23.16 -11.08
C PHE A 102 -7.06 -24.28 -11.80
N TYR A 103 -6.52 -25.49 -11.72
CA TYR A 103 -7.15 -26.70 -12.23
C TYR A 103 -7.06 -27.82 -11.21
N TYR A 104 -7.87 -28.86 -11.39
CA TYR A 104 -7.81 -30.06 -10.56
C TYR A 104 -6.98 -31.12 -11.28
N ALA A 105 -5.90 -31.58 -10.63
CA ALA A 105 -5.08 -32.67 -11.12
C ALA A 105 -5.73 -34.03 -10.80
N LYS A 106 -5.21 -35.11 -11.40
CA LYS A 106 -5.58 -36.48 -11.02
C LYS A 106 -5.42 -36.64 -9.50
N GLY A 107 -6.46 -37.14 -8.82
CA GLY A 107 -6.53 -37.22 -7.36
C GLY A 107 -7.18 -36.02 -6.65
N GLY A 108 -7.77 -35.07 -7.39
CA GLY A 108 -8.58 -33.99 -6.79
C GLY A 108 -7.79 -32.82 -6.19
N VAL A 109 -6.46 -32.79 -6.35
CA VAL A 109 -5.61 -31.73 -5.82
C VAL A 109 -5.70 -30.47 -6.71
N LYS A 110 -6.05 -29.32 -6.12
CA LYS A 110 -6.07 -28.02 -6.80
C LYS A 110 -4.63 -27.55 -7.05
N LYS A 111 -4.24 -27.43 -8.31
CA LYS A 111 -2.90 -26.97 -8.74
C LYS A 111 -3.01 -25.68 -9.56
N ARG A 112 -2.06 -24.76 -9.37
CA ARG A 112 -1.93 -23.53 -10.16
C ARG A 112 -1.16 -23.82 -11.45
N ASN A 113 -1.62 -23.27 -12.56
CA ASN A 113 -0.85 -23.24 -13.81
C ASN A 113 -0.58 -21.78 -14.21
N PRO A 114 0.62 -21.24 -13.91
CA PRO A 114 0.99 -19.87 -14.24
C PRO A 114 0.92 -19.54 -15.74
N ASP A 115 1.16 -20.54 -16.61
CA ASP A 115 1.15 -20.34 -18.07
C ASP A 115 -0.25 -20.06 -18.62
N ARG A 116 -1.29 -20.33 -17.81
CA ARG A 116 -2.70 -20.09 -18.13
C ARG A 116 -3.30 -18.92 -17.37
N ASP A 117 -2.49 -18.19 -16.59
CA ASP A 117 -2.94 -16.99 -15.91
C ASP A 117 -3.42 -15.96 -16.95
N LYS A 118 -4.59 -15.37 -16.72
CA LYS A 118 -5.16 -14.36 -17.63
C LYS A 118 -4.70 -12.98 -17.22
N ILE A 119 -4.26 -12.16 -18.17
CA ILE A 119 -3.94 -10.75 -17.92
C ILE A 119 -5.18 -9.90 -18.21
N ARG A 120 -5.64 -9.16 -17.21
CA ARG A 120 -6.73 -8.18 -17.33
C ARG A 120 -6.17 -6.78 -17.16
N TRP A 121 -6.63 -5.84 -17.99
CA TRP A 121 -6.35 -4.43 -17.81
C TRP A 121 -7.44 -3.79 -16.95
N LYS A 122 -7.05 -3.03 -15.93
CA LYS A 122 -7.95 -2.25 -15.08
C LYS A 122 -7.41 -0.84 -14.88
N ASP A 123 -8.27 0.06 -14.43
CA ASP A 123 -7.88 1.44 -14.10
C ASP A 123 -6.83 1.41 -12.98
N ALA A 124 -5.72 2.12 -13.18
CA ALA A 124 -4.67 2.18 -12.17
C ALA A 124 -5.10 3.09 -11.01
N ASN A 125 -4.92 2.60 -9.78
CA ASN A 125 -5.22 3.36 -8.56
C ASN A 125 -4.03 4.21 -8.10
N THR A 126 -2.93 4.17 -8.85
CA THR A 126 -1.72 4.91 -8.54
C THR A 126 -1.11 5.52 -9.78
N ILE A 127 -0.32 6.57 -9.60
CA ILE A 127 0.41 7.26 -10.66
C ILE A 127 1.76 7.74 -10.12
N ARG A 128 2.83 7.65 -10.93
CA ARG A 128 4.13 8.21 -10.59
C ARG A 128 4.31 9.56 -11.26
N LEU A 129 4.50 10.59 -10.44
CA LEU A 129 4.74 11.94 -10.91
C LEU A 129 5.88 12.59 -10.14
N LYS A 130 6.56 13.53 -10.79
CA LYS A 130 7.61 14.37 -10.22
C LYS A 130 7.08 15.80 -10.15
N LYS A 131 6.99 16.38 -8.95
CA LYS A 131 6.68 17.81 -8.80
C LYS A 131 7.84 18.63 -9.37
N LEU A 132 7.56 19.50 -10.32
CA LEU A 132 8.54 20.40 -10.91
C LEU A 132 8.61 21.72 -10.14
N ARG A 133 7.43 22.32 -9.90
CA ARG A 133 7.28 23.53 -9.08
C ARG A 133 5.87 23.62 -8.52
N LYS A 134 5.73 24.35 -7.41
CA LYS A 134 4.45 24.76 -6.86
C LYS A 134 3.90 25.96 -7.64
N LEU A 135 2.61 25.90 -7.99
CA LEU A 135 1.89 26.98 -8.67
C LEU A 135 0.94 27.70 -7.70
N ASP A 136 0.34 26.95 -6.77
CA ASP A 136 -0.60 27.44 -5.75
C ASP A 136 -0.56 26.52 -4.53
N GLU A 137 -1.32 26.81 -3.46
CA GLU A 137 -1.33 26.06 -2.19
C GLU A 137 -1.41 24.53 -2.39
N SER A 138 -2.29 24.08 -3.29
CA SER A 138 -2.49 22.67 -3.65
C SER A 138 -2.22 22.35 -5.12
N LYS A 139 -1.74 23.31 -5.91
CA LYS A 139 -1.54 23.16 -7.37
C LYS A 139 -0.06 23.06 -7.70
N TYR A 140 0.30 22.03 -8.45
CA TYR A 140 1.69 21.75 -8.82
C TYR A 140 1.82 21.52 -10.32
N GLU A 141 2.86 22.08 -10.92
CA GLU A 141 3.32 21.61 -12.23
C GLU A 141 4.07 20.30 -12.00
N VAL A 142 3.64 19.24 -12.69
CA VAL A 142 4.15 17.89 -12.50
C VAL A 142 4.59 17.28 -13.83
N GLN A 143 5.53 16.36 -13.74
CA GLN A 143 5.95 15.51 -14.83
C GLN A 143 5.48 14.07 -14.56
N ILE A 144 4.68 13.51 -15.44
CA ILE A 144 4.11 12.19 -15.28
C ILE A 144 5.08 11.14 -15.86
N SER A 145 5.81 10.48 -14.98
CA SER A 145 6.93 9.61 -15.37
C SER A 145 6.49 8.34 -16.08
N ASP A 146 5.31 7.81 -15.73
CA ASP A 146 4.77 6.61 -16.36
C ASP A 146 4.34 6.84 -17.83
N PHE A 147 4.18 8.12 -18.23
CA PHE A 147 3.64 8.51 -19.53
C PHE A 147 4.59 9.44 -20.28
N ARG A 148 5.78 8.94 -20.60
CA ARG A 148 6.82 9.63 -21.38
C ARG A 148 7.15 11.02 -20.85
N ASN A 149 7.14 11.19 -19.52
CA ASN A 149 7.51 12.44 -18.88
C ASN A 149 6.66 13.65 -19.36
N ARG A 150 5.41 13.40 -19.74
CA ARG A 150 4.47 14.47 -20.12
C ARG A 150 4.23 15.39 -18.94
N LYS A 151 4.18 16.69 -19.23
CA LYS A 151 3.83 17.70 -18.23
C LYS A 151 2.32 17.68 -17.99
N ALA A 152 1.93 17.95 -16.76
CA ALA A 152 0.55 18.21 -16.37
C ALA A 152 0.49 19.18 -15.18
N VAL A 153 -0.69 19.71 -14.90
CA VAL A 153 -0.96 20.42 -13.65
C VAL A 153 -1.78 19.51 -12.74
N ALA A 154 -1.26 19.15 -11.58
CA ALA A 154 -1.95 18.28 -10.62
C ALA A 154 -2.39 19.05 -9.38
N ILE A 155 -3.55 18.69 -8.83
CA ILE A 155 -4.01 19.15 -7.52
C ILE A 155 -3.68 18.08 -6.49
N ILE A 156 -2.79 18.42 -5.57
CA ILE A 156 -2.30 17.56 -4.49
C ILE A 156 -2.40 18.36 -3.20
N GLU A 157 -3.26 17.94 -2.29
CA GLU A 157 -3.40 18.60 -0.98
C GLU A 157 -2.18 18.25 -0.11
N VAL A 158 -1.62 19.27 0.57
CA VAL A 158 -0.48 19.08 1.47
C VAL A 158 -0.86 18.08 2.56
N GLY A 159 0.04 17.14 2.88
CA GLY A 159 -0.29 16.10 3.85
C GLY A 159 -0.92 14.84 3.24
N THR A 160 -1.32 14.87 1.96
CA THR A 160 -1.99 13.74 1.30
C THR A 160 -1.10 13.03 0.29
N ASP A 161 -1.22 11.70 0.19
CA ASP A 161 -0.57 10.89 -0.85
C ASP A 161 -1.48 10.70 -2.08
N TYR A 162 -2.40 11.63 -2.32
CA TYR A 162 -3.50 11.49 -3.27
C TYR A 162 -3.52 12.64 -4.28
N VAL A 163 -3.62 12.31 -5.57
CA VAL A 163 -3.90 13.28 -6.63
C VAL A 163 -5.42 13.43 -6.74
N LYS A 164 -5.91 14.62 -6.43
CA LYS A 164 -7.34 14.93 -6.46
C LYS A 164 -7.87 14.97 -7.89
N THR A 165 -7.20 15.75 -8.74
CA THR A 165 -7.59 16.00 -10.12
C THR A 165 -6.42 16.60 -10.90
N PHE A 166 -6.53 16.69 -12.23
CA PHE A 166 -5.57 17.41 -13.06
C PHE A 166 -6.21 18.64 -13.68
N TYR A 167 -5.55 19.79 -13.62
CA TYR A 167 -5.92 21.03 -14.31
C TYR A 167 -5.40 21.04 -15.76
N PRO A 168 -6.00 21.78 -16.70
CA PRO A 168 -5.40 21.96 -18.01
C PRO A 168 -4.08 22.73 -17.89
N ILE A 169 -3.08 22.39 -18.72
CA ILE A 169 -1.89 23.23 -18.90
C ILE A 169 -2.25 24.47 -19.72
N ASP A 170 -3.04 24.27 -20.78
CA ASP A 170 -3.47 25.32 -21.69
C ASP A 170 -4.97 25.56 -21.50
N GLU A 171 -5.30 26.76 -21.02
CA GLU A 171 -6.68 27.19 -20.85
C GLU A 171 -7.41 27.35 -22.19
N GLY A 172 -6.69 27.58 -23.29
CA GLY A 172 -7.26 27.70 -24.64
C GLY A 172 -7.99 26.43 -25.07
N TRP A 173 -7.32 25.28 -25.00
CA TRP A 173 -7.96 23.98 -25.30
C TRP A 173 -9.17 23.72 -24.40
N PHE A 174 -9.04 24.01 -23.10
CA PHE A 174 -10.12 23.77 -22.13
C PHE A 174 -11.34 24.65 -22.41
N ASN A 175 -11.14 25.93 -22.74
CA ASN A 175 -12.23 26.85 -23.04
C ASN A 175 -12.99 26.43 -24.31
N ILE A 176 -12.28 25.92 -25.33
CA ILE A 176 -12.90 25.42 -26.57
C ILE A 176 -13.70 24.13 -26.31
N HIS A 177 -13.19 23.23 -25.46
CA HIS A 177 -13.76 21.89 -25.26
C HIS A 177 -14.52 21.73 -23.94
N ARG A 178 -14.87 22.82 -23.27
CA ARG A 178 -15.50 22.81 -21.94
C ARG A 178 -16.77 21.96 -21.89
N GLY A 179 -17.66 22.12 -22.87
CA GLY A 179 -18.90 21.35 -22.94
C GLY A 179 -18.66 19.84 -23.13
N LEU A 180 -17.58 19.46 -23.81
CA LEU A 180 -17.18 18.06 -23.93
C LEU A 180 -16.70 17.50 -22.59
N GLU A 181 -15.88 18.26 -21.85
CA GLU A 181 -15.47 17.82 -20.51
C GLU A 181 -16.68 17.67 -19.58
N GLU A 182 -17.61 18.63 -19.58
CA GLU A 182 -18.82 18.57 -18.77
C GLU A 182 -19.69 17.33 -19.11
N ALA A 183 -19.76 16.93 -20.38
CA ALA A 183 -20.49 15.74 -20.80
C ALA A 183 -19.77 14.42 -20.47
N LEU A 184 -18.44 14.39 -20.51
CA LEU A 184 -17.63 13.19 -20.31
C LEU A 184 -17.31 12.92 -18.84
N LYS A 185 -17.20 13.96 -18.02
CA LYS A 185 -16.77 13.88 -16.62
C LYS A 185 -17.84 13.27 -15.73
N GLY A 186 -17.46 12.29 -14.91
CA GLY A 186 -18.39 11.55 -14.08
C GLY A 186 -19.27 10.56 -14.86
N ASN A 187 -19.10 10.45 -16.19
CA ASN A 187 -19.80 9.46 -16.98
C ASN A 187 -19.28 8.05 -16.66
N ARG A 188 -20.12 7.25 -16.02
CA ARG A 188 -19.73 5.91 -15.57
C ARG A 188 -19.74 4.85 -16.65
N SER A 189 -20.42 5.09 -17.78
CA SER A 189 -20.53 4.11 -18.87
C SER A 189 -19.28 4.05 -19.73
N MET A 190 -18.44 5.10 -19.70
CA MET A 190 -17.23 5.18 -20.49
C MET A 190 -15.99 4.71 -19.72
N SER A 191 -15.12 3.99 -20.43
CA SER A 191 -13.79 3.59 -19.96
C SER A 191 -12.78 4.72 -20.12
N LEU A 192 -11.71 4.70 -19.31
CA LEU A 192 -10.61 5.67 -19.43
C LEU A 192 -9.97 5.70 -20.82
N LYS A 193 -9.96 4.55 -21.52
CA LYS A 193 -9.44 4.44 -22.89
C LYS A 193 -10.30 5.22 -23.88
N GLU A 194 -11.63 5.13 -23.75
CA GLU A 194 -12.55 5.86 -24.63
C GLU A 194 -12.50 7.36 -24.35
N LEU A 195 -12.41 7.76 -23.08
CA LEU A 195 -12.20 9.16 -22.69
C LEU A 195 -10.90 9.73 -23.28
N ALA A 196 -9.80 8.98 -23.17
CA ALA A 196 -8.51 9.39 -23.73
C ALA A 196 -8.54 9.47 -25.27
N ARG A 197 -9.27 8.57 -25.92
CA ARG A 197 -9.44 8.56 -27.38
C ARG A 197 -10.15 9.83 -27.85
N PHE A 198 -11.20 10.28 -27.15
CA PHE A 198 -11.88 11.53 -27.48
C PHE A 198 -10.94 12.74 -27.44
N HIS A 199 -10.05 12.82 -26.45
CA HIS A 199 -9.03 13.88 -26.40
C HIS A 199 -8.15 13.86 -27.64
N ILE A 200 -7.63 12.68 -28.01
CA ILE A 200 -6.73 12.53 -29.17
C ILE A 200 -7.45 12.91 -30.46
N GLU A 201 -8.66 12.41 -30.68
CA GLU A 201 -9.45 12.70 -31.88
C GLU A 201 -9.72 14.21 -32.02
N LYS A 202 -10.10 14.89 -30.93
CA LYS A 202 -10.36 16.33 -30.97
C LYS A 202 -9.11 17.18 -31.18
N THR A 203 -8.02 16.85 -30.49
CA THR A 203 -6.74 17.56 -30.62
C THR A 203 -6.09 17.35 -31.99
N VAL A 204 -6.28 16.18 -32.62
CA VAL A 204 -5.76 15.92 -33.98
C VAL A 204 -6.66 16.51 -35.07
N SER A 205 -7.99 16.55 -34.86
CA SER A 205 -8.95 17.12 -35.84
C SER A 205 -8.97 18.65 -35.93
N SER A 206 -8.26 19.34 -35.02
CA SER A 206 -8.17 20.81 -34.96
C SER A 206 -6.88 21.36 -35.61
N HIS A 207 -6.20 20.53 -36.40
CA HIS A 207 -5.16 20.89 -37.35
C HIS A 207 -5.60 20.49 -38.76
#